data_AF-A0A0Q7PWD4-F1
#
_entry.id   AF-A0A0Q7PWD4-F1
#
_cell.length_a   1.000
_cell.length_b   1.000
_cell.length_c   1.000
_cell.angle_alpha   90.00
_cell.angle_beta   90.00
_cell.angle_gamma   90.00
#
_symmetry.space_group_name_H-M   'P 1'
#
loop_
_entity.id
_entity.type
_entity.pdbx_description
1 polymer ?
#
loop_
_entity_poly.entity_id
_entity_poly.type
_entity_poly.pdbx_seq_one_letter_code
_entity_poly.pdbx_strand_id
1 'polypeptide(L)'
;MGKKSRRKGQVKAAKMPYVARTFEGLPSEGDWIALREFVPSATAATTLSDGTPLRIISLLPGTGAGLKRPDGEIWVGLQVIHNFGDISRDLAHVVELARELEPGNPVVMTDPGVGPRLQDLLDPKAGFDVTVHEGFDFWLTETDTSAAAQEALQMANESVAPTVRVEGVESAYRTDMGTHSYLRWVMSQDEEKLLDAFSRLQAAGDELLGEGTELIGSFRAHGRLVPVWDVEVDADALAAPAKAFERRLADALAVDAELTSEERRARRELSSRQVTIR
;
A
#
# COMPACT_ATOMS: atom_id res chain seq x y z
N MET A 1 -65.25 -3.94 9.52
CA MET A 1 -64.08 -3.14 9.94
C MET A 1 -62.81 -3.83 9.43
N GLY A 2 -62.15 -3.29 8.40
CA GLY A 2 -60.90 -3.85 7.87
C GLY A 2 -59.83 -2.77 7.84
N LYS A 3 -58.92 -2.77 8.82
CA LYS A 3 -57.72 -1.92 8.79
C LYS A 3 -56.61 -2.67 8.05
N LYS A 4 -56.39 -2.29 6.78
CA LYS A 4 -55.20 -2.67 6.01
C LYS A 4 -53.97 -2.01 6.63
N SER A 5 -53.10 -2.82 7.23
CA SER A 5 -51.75 -2.42 7.63
C SER A 5 -50.89 -2.27 6.36
N ARG A 6 -50.45 -1.04 6.07
CA ARG A 6 -49.44 -0.76 5.04
C ARG A 6 -48.07 -1.04 5.63
N ARG A 7 -47.39 -2.09 5.13
CA ARG A 7 -45.96 -2.35 5.34
C ARG A 7 -45.15 -1.11 4.92
N LYS A 8 -44.37 -0.56 5.85
CA LYS A 8 -43.27 0.35 5.53
C LYS A 8 -42.18 -0.49 4.85
N GLY A 9 -41.91 -0.23 3.57
CA GLY A 9 -40.86 -0.92 2.84
C GLY A 9 -39.51 -0.63 3.49
N GLN A 10 -38.77 -1.68 3.82
CA GLN A 10 -37.37 -1.61 4.25
C GLN A 10 -36.59 -0.96 3.10
N VAL A 11 -35.94 0.18 3.35
CA VAL A 11 -35.03 0.80 2.37
C VAL A 11 -33.92 -0.21 2.14
N LYS A 12 -33.77 -0.72 0.92
CA LYS A 12 -32.64 -1.59 0.57
C LYS A 12 -31.37 -0.77 0.77
N ALA A 13 -30.47 -1.24 1.64
CA ALA A 13 -29.13 -0.68 1.74
C ALA A 13 -28.53 -0.65 0.33
N ALA A 14 -28.06 0.52 -0.10
CA ALA A 14 -27.40 0.65 -1.39
C ALA A 14 -26.17 -0.25 -1.38
N LYS A 15 -26.06 -1.15 -2.35
CA LYS A 15 -24.93 -2.07 -2.45
C LYS A 15 -23.71 -1.23 -2.85
N MET A 16 -22.69 -1.22 -2.00
CA MET A 16 -21.46 -0.47 -2.27
C MET A 16 -20.84 -0.96 -3.59
N PRO A 17 -20.47 -0.03 -4.50
CA PRO A 17 -19.78 -0.40 -5.72
C PRO A 17 -18.38 -0.92 -5.38
N TYR A 18 -17.98 -2.03 -5.98
CA TYR A 18 -16.61 -2.52 -5.90
C TYR A 18 -15.67 -1.55 -6.60
N VAL A 19 -14.55 -1.22 -5.96
CA VAL A 19 -13.51 -0.35 -6.54
C VAL A 19 -12.21 -1.14 -6.60
N ALA A 20 -11.78 -1.48 -7.83
CA ALA A 20 -10.57 -2.26 -8.04
C ALA A 20 -9.29 -1.47 -7.68
N ARG A 21 -9.24 -0.18 -8.04
CA ARG A 21 -8.13 0.73 -7.73
C ARG A 21 -8.44 1.60 -6.52
N THR A 22 -8.20 1.02 -5.35
CA THR A 22 -8.50 1.61 -4.03
C THR A 22 -7.85 2.98 -3.82
N PHE A 23 -6.61 3.16 -4.28
CA PHE A 23 -5.83 4.38 -4.01
C PHE A 23 -5.71 5.30 -5.23
N GLU A 24 -6.48 5.03 -6.29
CA GLU A 24 -6.47 5.87 -7.50
C GLU A 24 -6.74 7.34 -7.17
N GLY A 25 -5.91 8.23 -7.72
CA GLY A 25 -6.01 9.68 -7.52
C GLY A 25 -5.30 10.20 -6.27
N LEU A 26 -4.79 9.34 -5.39
CA LEU A 26 -3.95 9.78 -4.28
C LEU A 26 -2.52 10.13 -4.74
N PRO A 27 -1.89 11.15 -4.13
CA PRO A 27 -0.46 11.36 -4.30
C PRO A 27 0.30 10.12 -3.81
N SER A 28 1.34 9.72 -4.55
CA SER A 28 2.16 8.55 -4.23
C SER A 28 1.35 7.26 -4.06
N GLU A 29 0.38 6.99 -4.95
CA GLU A 29 -0.49 5.78 -4.92
C GLU A 29 0.29 4.48 -4.63
N GLY A 30 1.48 4.32 -5.23
CA GLY A 30 2.31 3.14 -5.03
C GLY A 30 2.79 2.97 -3.58
N ASP A 31 3.08 4.06 -2.88
CA ASP A 31 3.52 4.03 -1.48
C ASP A 31 2.35 3.66 -0.55
N TRP A 32 1.13 4.14 -0.82
CA TRP A 32 -0.07 3.69 -0.11
C TRP A 32 -0.27 2.17 -0.22
N ILE A 33 -0.10 1.64 -1.43
CA ILE A 33 -0.18 0.19 -1.69
C ILE A 33 0.91 -0.55 -0.94
N ALA A 34 2.15 -0.06 -0.99
CA ALA A 34 3.27 -0.71 -0.31
C ALA A 34 3.08 -0.74 1.21
N LEU A 35 2.71 0.37 1.84
CA LEU A 35 2.45 0.45 3.27
C LEU A 35 1.24 -0.39 3.70
N ARG A 36 0.23 -0.52 2.83
CA ARG A 36 -0.94 -1.36 3.07
C ARG A 36 -0.63 -2.85 2.98
N GLU A 37 0.22 -3.27 2.04
CA GLU A 37 0.33 -4.69 1.69
C GLU A 37 1.60 -5.36 2.20
N PHE A 38 2.73 -4.65 2.28
CA PHE A 38 4.01 -5.33 2.48
C PHE A 38 5.15 -4.58 3.15
N VAL A 39 5.02 -3.28 3.43
CA VAL A 39 5.98 -2.51 4.25
C VAL A 39 5.46 -2.50 5.68
N PRO A 40 5.99 -3.33 6.59
CA PRO A 40 5.37 -3.60 7.89
C PRO A 40 5.50 -2.42 8.87
N SER A 41 6.65 -1.73 8.83
CA SER A 41 6.96 -0.66 9.77
C SER A 41 7.33 0.63 9.02
N ALA A 42 6.33 1.47 8.78
CA ALA A 42 6.53 2.78 8.18
C ALA A 42 5.46 3.77 8.66
N THR A 43 5.81 5.05 8.58
CA THR A 43 4.90 6.16 8.75
C THR A 43 4.94 7.06 7.52
N ALA A 44 3.84 7.74 7.22
CA ALA A 44 3.80 8.76 6.17
C ALA A 44 3.02 9.98 6.64
N ALA A 45 3.57 11.17 6.43
CA ALA A 45 2.89 12.42 6.72
C ALA A 45 2.08 12.88 5.50
N THR A 46 0.85 13.34 5.74
CA THR A 46 0.01 13.99 4.73
C THR A 46 -0.93 15.00 5.41
N THR A 47 -1.83 15.61 4.65
CA THR A 47 -2.69 16.68 5.18
C THR A 47 -4.09 16.60 4.58
N LEU A 48 -5.09 16.86 5.41
CA LEU A 48 -6.48 16.99 4.99
C LEU A 48 -6.68 18.32 4.27
N SER A 49 -7.73 18.42 3.45
CA SER A 49 -8.05 19.60 2.66
C SER A 49 -8.32 20.87 3.48
N ASP A 50 -8.61 20.73 4.77
CA ASP A 50 -8.74 21.85 5.72
C ASP A 50 -7.43 22.22 6.44
N GLY A 51 -6.30 21.61 6.07
CA GLY A 51 -4.97 21.86 6.64
C GLY A 51 -4.63 21.01 7.86
N THR A 52 -5.53 20.14 8.32
CA THR A 52 -5.28 19.25 9.46
C THR A 52 -4.21 18.20 9.11
N PRO A 53 -3.11 18.09 9.87
CA PRO A 53 -2.11 17.05 9.65
C PRO A 53 -2.68 15.65 9.91
N LEU A 54 -2.24 14.69 9.10
CA LEU A 54 -2.58 13.29 9.24
C LEU A 54 -1.31 12.44 9.20
N ARG A 55 -1.23 11.46 10.10
CA ARG A 55 -0.18 10.44 10.05
C ARG A 55 -0.77 9.12 9.60
N ILE A 56 -0.21 8.58 8.53
CA ILE A 56 -0.52 7.23 8.07
C ILE A 56 0.52 6.30 8.66
N ILE A 57 0.07 5.17 9.19
CA ILE A 57 0.91 4.16 9.83
C ILE A 57 0.66 2.84 9.11
N SER A 58 1.72 2.15 8.67
CA SER A 58 1.58 0.82 8.08
C SER A 58 0.78 -0.11 8.97
N LEU A 59 1.22 -0.25 10.23
CA LEU A 59 0.60 -1.12 11.22
C LEU A 59 0.51 -0.38 12.55
N LEU A 60 -0.70 -0.29 13.09
CA LEU A 60 -0.93 0.18 14.46
C LEU A 60 -0.89 -0.98 15.45
N PRO A 61 -0.64 -0.72 16.75
CA PRO A 61 -0.73 -1.74 17.80
C PRO A 61 -2.05 -2.51 17.70
N GLY A 62 -1.98 -3.83 17.74
CA GLY A 62 -3.15 -4.70 17.66
C GLY A 62 -3.95 -4.58 16.36
N THR A 63 -3.32 -4.14 15.25
CA THR A 63 -3.99 -3.91 13.93
C THR A 63 -5.15 -2.91 14.02
N GLY A 64 -5.03 -1.93 14.92
CA GLY A 64 -6.05 -0.89 15.12
C GLY A 64 -6.32 -0.07 13.86
N ALA A 65 -7.55 0.43 13.71
CA ALA A 65 -7.96 1.22 12.56
C ALA A 65 -7.36 2.64 12.57
N GLY A 66 -7.32 3.27 13.74
CA GLY A 66 -6.78 4.61 13.93
C GLY A 66 -6.59 4.94 15.41
N LEU A 67 -5.93 6.06 15.69
CA LEU A 67 -5.65 6.55 17.04
C LEU A 67 -5.62 8.08 17.02
N LYS A 68 -6.41 8.74 17.88
CA LYS A 68 -6.20 10.17 18.15
C LYS A 68 -5.15 10.26 19.25
N ARG A 69 -3.95 10.74 18.94
CA ARG A 69 -2.83 10.84 19.88
C ARG A 69 -3.13 11.86 20.99
N PRO A 70 -2.43 11.81 22.14
CA PRO A 70 -2.63 12.77 23.24
C PRO A 70 -2.40 14.24 22.85
N ASP A 71 -1.54 14.50 21.87
CA ASP A 71 -1.28 15.82 21.28
C ASP A 71 -2.31 16.24 20.22
N GLY A 72 -3.27 15.37 19.91
CA GLY A 72 -4.33 15.59 18.93
C GLY A 72 -4.00 15.15 17.50
N GLU A 73 -2.77 14.69 17.21
CA GLU A 73 -2.44 14.14 15.88
C GLU A 73 -3.32 12.90 15.60
N ILE A 74 -3.87 12.81 14.39
CA ILE A 74 -4.65 11.65 13.98
C ILE A 74 -3.73 10.66 13.27
N TRP A 75 -3.67 9.44 13.80
CA TRP A 75 -3.02 8.31 13.17
C TRP A 75 -4.05 7.39 12.52
N VAL A 76 -3.78 6.94 11.29
CA VAL A 76 -4.63 6.01 10.53
C VAL A 76 -3.79 4.80 10.17
N GLY A 77 -4.26 3.61 10.56
CA GLY A 77 -3.62 2.33 10.26
C GLY A 77 -4.02 1.80 8.89
N LEU A 78 -3.06 1.31 8.11
CA LEU A 78 -3.33 0.69 6.81
C LEU A 78 -3.53 -0.82 6.90
N GLN A 79 -2.70 -1.53 7.65
CA GLN A 79 -2.77 -2.98 7.84
C GLN A 79 -3.76 -3.31 8.96
N VAL A 80 -5.00 -3.56 8.55
CA VAL A 80 -6.16 -3.74 9.43
C VAL A 80 -6.94 -4.99 9.04
N ILE A 81 -7.67 -5.56 10.00
CA ILE A 81 -8.45 -6.79 9.79
C ILE A 81 -9.82 -6.53 9.15
N HIS A 82 -10.37 -5.32 9.32
CA HIS A 82 -11.67 -4.97 8.76
C HIS A 82 -11.60 -4.70 7.25
N ASN A 83 -12.71 -4.95 6.56
CA ASN A 83 -12.87 -4.65 5.15
C ASN A 83 -14.37 -4.52 4.83
N PHE A 84 -14.83 -3.30 4.54
CA PHE A 84 -16.22 -3.04 4.13
C PHE A 84 -16.38 -2.88 2.62
N GLY A 85 -15.36 -3.27 1.84
CA GLY A 85 -15.39 -3.42 0.39
C GLY A 85 -14.65 -2.33 -0.39
N ASP A 86 -14.55 -1.11 0.15
CA ASP A 86 -13.76 -0.01 -0.43
C ASP A 86 -12.82 0.53 0.66
N ILE A 87 -11.59 0.03 0.70
CA ILE A 87 -10.61 0.40 1.74
C ILE A 87 -10.38 1.92 1.80
N SER A 88 -10.47 2.65 0.70
CA SER A 88 -10.32 4.11 0.75
C SER A 88 -11.45 4.79 1.52
N ARG A 89 -12.65 4.24 1.44
CA ARG A 89 -13.79 4.69 2.24
C ARG A 89 -13.66 4.28 3.70
N ASP A 90 -13.15 3.08 3.96
CA ASP A 90 -12.85 2.63 5.32
C ASP A 90 -11.87 3.61 5.99
N LEU A 91 -10.81 4.02 5.26
CA LEU A 91 -9.83 5.01 5.75
C LEU A 91 -10.44 6.40 5.95
N ALA A 92 -11.31 6.86 5.04
CA ALA A 92 -12.02 8.13 5.20
C ALA A 92 -12.87 8.13 6.49
N HIS A 93 -13.59 7.04 6.73
CA HIS A 93 -14.41 6.87 7.93
C HIS A 93 -13.58 6.82 9.21
N VAL A 94 -12.40 6.20 9.18
CA VAL A 94 -11.45 6.26 10.31
C VAL A 94 -11.08 7.70 10.64
N VAL A 95 -10.78 8.53 9.62
CA VAL A 95 -10.45 9.95 9.82
C VAL A 95 -11.63 10.70 10.45
N GLU A 96 -12.85 10.48 9.95
CA GLU A 96 -14.07 11.10 10.47
C GLU A 96 -14.33 10.71 11.93
N LEU A 97 -14.24 9.42 12.26
CA LEU A 97 -14.36 8.93 13.63
C LEU A 97 -13.29 9.55 14.54
N ALA A 98 -12.03 9.60 14.08
CA ALA A 98 -10.93 10.14 14.87
C ALA A 98 -11.09 11.64 15.18
N ARG A 99 -11.72 12.42 14.28
CA ARG A 99 -11.96 13.85 14.53
C ARG A 99 -12.85 14.08 15.75
N GLU A 100 -13.85 13.24 15.94
CA GLU A 100 -14.82 13.32 17.05
C GLU A 100 -14.34 12.70 18.37
N LEU A 101 -13.19 12.00 18.37
CA LEU A 101 -12.64 11.39 19.59
C LEU A 101 -11.97 12.42 20.51
N GLU A 102 -11.96 12.12 21.80
CA GLU A 102 -11.06 12.79 22.74
C GLU A 102 -9.60 12.33 22.51
N PRO A 103 -8.59 13.22 22.60
CA PRO A 103 -7.18 12.85 22.50
C PRO A 103 -6.79 11.68 23.42
N GLY A 104 -5.93 10.79 22.92
CA GLY A 104 -5.46 9.59 23.60
C GLY A 104 -6.34 8.34 23.41
N ASN A 105 -7.39 8.40 22.59
CA ASN A 105 -8.31 7.27 22.40
C ASN A 105 -8.15 6.60 21.03
N PRO A 106 -8.19 5.25 20.97
CA PRO A 106 -8.19 4.51 19.71
C PRO A 106 -9.52 4.64 18.97
N VAL A 107 -9.48 4.58 17.64
CA VAL A 107 -10.68 4.53 16.80
C VAL A 107 -11.29 3.14 16.87
N VAL A 108 -12.56 3.10 17.27
CA VAL A 108 -13.39 1.88 17.18
C VAL A 108 -14.09 1.90 15.83
N MET A 109 -13.60 1.06 14.90
CA MET A 109 -14.14 1.00 13.55
C MET A 109 -15.60 0.55 13.54
N THR A 110 -16.41 1.19 12.70
CA THR A 110 -17.82 0.84 12.43
C THR A 110 -18.04 0.78 10.91
N ASP A 111 -19.19 0.26 10.47
CA ASP A 111 -19.54 0.23 9.05
C ASP A 111 -19.62 1.66 8.50
N PRO A 112 -18.78 2.03 7.49
CA PRO A 112 -18.76 3.38 6.94
C PRO A 112 -20.01 3.70 6.11
N GLY A 113 -20.78 2.69 5.68
CA GLY A 113 -21.90 2.88 4.78
C GLY A 113 -21.49 3.54 3.45
N VAL A 114 -22.33 4.43 2.93
CA VAL A 114 -22.01 5.24 1.74
C VAL A 114 -21.55 6.62 2.20
N GLY A 115 -20.49 7.16 1.60
CA GLY A 115 -19.85 8.40 2.04
C GLY A 115 -18.74 8.90 1.10
N PRO A 116 -17.79 9.72 1.59
CA PRO A 116 -16.59 10.08 0.85
C PRO A 116 -15.60 8.91 0.77
N ARG A 117 -14.61 9.03 -0.12
CA ARG A 117 -13.37 8.25 -0.08
C ARG A 117 -12.23 9.12 0.45
N LEU A 118 -11.10 8.53 0.79
CA LEU A 118 -9.96 9.27 1.33
C LEU A 118 -9.47 10.38 0.40
N GLN A 119 -9.56 10.15 -0.92
CA GLN A 119 -9.27 11.14 -1.97
C GLN A 119 -10.07 12.43 -1.81
N ASP A 120 -11.31 12.34 -1.32
CA ASP A 120 -12.19 13.50 -1.16
C ASP A 120 -11.84 14.33 0.09
N LEU A 121 -11.06 13.75 1.02
CA LEU A 121 -10.69 14.38 2.29
C LEU A 121 -9.30 15.00 2.26
N LEU A 122 -8.34 14.40 1.56
CA LEU A 122 -6.95 14.86 1.51
C LEU A 122 -6.77 16.11 0.65
N ASP A 123 -5.79 16.95 0.99
CA ASP A 123 -5.33 17.99 0.08
C ASP A 123 -4.58 17.32 -1.10
N PRO A 124 -5.04 17.47 -2.36
CA PRO A 124 -4.38 16.86 -3.51
C PRO A 124 -2.96 17.39 -3.77
N LYS A 125 -2.56 18.47 -3.10
CA LYS A 125 -1.19 19.02 -3.16
C LYS A 125 -0.33 18.61 -1.97
N ALA A 126 -0.89 17.91 -0.98
CA ALA A 126 -0.11 17.41 0.14
C ALA A 126 0.91 16.37 -0.34
N GLY A 127 2.09 16.41 0.28
CA GLY A 127 3.06 15.33 0.14
C GLY A 127 2.55 14.03 0.76
N PHE A 128 3.30 12.96 0.49
CA PHE A 128 3.16 11.67 1.15
C PHE A 128 4.55 11.16 1.53
N ASP A 129 5.10 11.74 2.60
CA ASP A 129 6.51 11.58 2.96
C ASP A 129 6.69 10.33 3.82
N VAL A 130 7.04 9.21 3.19
CA VAL A 130 7.24 7.92 3.85
C VAL A 130 8.57 7.88 4.60
N THR A 131 8.52 7.47 5.86
CA THR A 131 9.68 7.04 6.65
C THR A 131 9.51 5.57 7.02
N VAL A 132 10.46 4.73 6.62
CA VAL A 132 10.50 3.31 7.02
C VAL A 132 11.32 3.20 8.31
N HIS A 133 10.84 2.40 9.26
CA HIS A 133 11.47 2.22 10.57
C HIS A 133 11.96 0.77 10.72
N GLU A 134 13.03 0.56 11.49
CA GLU A 134 13.56 -0.79 11.77
C GLU A 134 12.57 -1.63 12.59
N GLY A 135 11.80 -0.98 13.46
CA GLY A 135 10.78 -1.56 14.31
C GLY A 135 9.68 -0.55 14.61
N PHE A 136 8.91 -0.79 15.66
CA PHE A 136 7.73 -0.03 16.02
C PHE A 136 7.95 0.95 17.17
N ASP A 137 9.20 1.29 17.50
CA ASP A 137 9.55 2.18 18.62
C ASP A 137 8.84 3.54 18.53
N PHE A 138 8.51 3.98 17.32
CA PHE A 138 7.73 5.19 17.08
C PHE A 138 6.30 5.15 17.64
N TRP A 139 5.74 3.98 17.98
CA TRP A 139 4.41 3.87 18.60
C TRP A 139 4.32 4.55 19.96
N LEU A 140 5.40 4.51 20.73
CA LEU A 140 5.41 4.96 22.10
C LEU A 140 5.66 6.47 22.18
N THR A 141 4.97 7.14 23.10
CA THR A 141 5.34 8.48 23.57
C THR A 141 6.39 8.38 24.69
N GLU A 142 7.03 9.50 25.02
CA GLU A 142 7.86 9.61 26.24
C GLU A 142 7.09 9.27 27.53
N THR A 143 5.75 9.33 27.49
CA THR A 143 4.89 9.01 28.63
C THR A 143 4.51 7.52 28.72
N ASP A 144 4.73 6.73 27.66
CA ASP A 144 4.37 5.30 27.60
C ASP A 144 5.44 4.42 28.26
N THR A 145 5.50 4.47 29.59
CA THR A 145 6.51 3.79 30.41
C THR A 145 6.05 2.47 31.03
N SER A 146 4.84 2.01 30.71
CA SER A 146 4.30 0.78 31.30
C SER A 146 5.01 -0.48 30.78
N ALA A 147 5.28 -1.44 31.67
CA ALA A 147 5.92 -2.70 31.30
C ALA A 147 5.13 -3.48 30.23
N ALA A 148 3.80 -3.43 30.28
CA ALA A 148 2.94 -4.08 29.30
C ALA A 148 3.08 -3.46 27.89
N ALA A 149 3.23 -2.13 27.79
CA ALA A 149 3.46 -1.47 26.50
C ALA A 149 4.82 -1.84 25.91
N GLN A 150 5.85 -1.92 26.76
CA GLN A 150 7.20 -2.33 26.34
C GLN A 150 7.25 -3.79 25.87
N GLU A 151 6.58 -4.70 26.58
CA GLU A 151 6.47 -6.11 26.20
C GLU A 151 5.71 -6.28 24.87
N ALA A 152 4.58 -5.58 24.70
CA ALA A 152 3.82 -5.61 23.45
C ALA A 152 4.63 -5.06 22.26
N LEU A 153 5.43 -4.01 22.49
CA LEU A 153 6.35 -3.48 21.48
C LEU A 153 7.43 -4.50 21.11
N GLN A 154 8.05 -5.14 22.10
CA GLN A 154 9.06 -6.17 21.86
C GLN A 154 8.50 -7.32 21.02
N MET A 155 7.32 -7.83 21.37
CA MET A 155 6.65 -8.88 20.61
C MET A 155 6.32 -8.45 19.18
N ALA A 156 5.93 -7.19 18.96
CA ALA A 156 5.68 -6.69 17.61
C ALA A 156 6.98 -6.63 16.79
N ASN A 157 8.08 -6.15 17.40
CA ASN A 157 9.40 -6.07 16.76
C ASN A 157 9.98 -7.44 16.40
N GLU A 158 9.65 -8.52 17.12
CA GLU A 158 10.08 -9.88 16.75
C GLU A 158 9.47 -10.36 15.42
N SER A 159 8.37 -9.75 14.98
CA SER A 159 7.66 -10.13 13.75
C SER A 159 7.94 -9.21 12.56
N VAL A 160 8.70 -8.13 12.75
CA VAL A 160 8.97 -7.15 11.69
C VAL A 160 9.94 -7.75 10.67
N ALA A 161 9.57 -7.70 9.39
CA ALA A 161 10.48 -8.02 8.30
C ALA A 161 11.32 -6.77 7.97
N PRO A 162 12.66 -6.79 8.14
CA PRO A 162 13.50 -5.64 7.83
C PRO A 162 13.25 -5.16 6.41
N THR A 163 12.89 -3.89 6.27
CA THR A 163 12.47 -3.31 4.99
C THR A 163 13.15 -1.97 4.79
N VAL A 164 13.62 -1.71 3.58
CA VAL A 164 14.29 -0.46 3.22
C VAL A 164 13.74 0.03 1.88
N ARG A 165 13.45 1.33 1.77
CA ARG A 165 13.06 1.95 0.51
C ARG A 165 14.28 2.06 -0.40
N VAL A 166 14.13 1.72 -1.67
CA VAL A 166 15.19 1.94 -2.67
C VAL A 166 15.14 3.40 -3.12
N GLU A 167 16.25 4.11 -2.96
CA GLU A 167 16.32 5.53 -3.32
C GLU A 167 16.34 5.74 -4.84
N GLY A 168 15.83 6.90 -5.27
CA GLY A 168 15.90 7.35 -6.66
C GLY A 168 14.84 6.79 -7.60
N VAL A 169 13.96 5.91 -7.11
CA VAL A 169 12.76 5.40 -7.80
C VAL A 169 11.54 5.45 -6.88
N GLU A 170 10.35 5.48 -7.46
CA GLU A 170 9.10 5.54 -6.70
C GLU A 170 8.64 4.15 -6.25
N SER A 171 8.20 4.02 -4.99
CA SER A 171 7.48 2.85 -4.46
C SER A 171 8.16 1.49 -4.62
N ALA A 172 9.48 1.47 -4.51
CA ALA A 172 10.30 0.26 -4.52
C ALA A 172 10.88 -0.01 -3.12
N TYR A 173 10.63 -1.22 -2.59
CA TYR A 173 11.04 -1.60 -1.24
C TYR A 173 11.71 -2.97 -1.25
N ARG A 174 12.92 -3.02 -0.70
CA ARG A 174 13.66 -4.25 -0.44
C ARG A 174 13.26 -4.75 0.95
N THR A 175 12.94 -6.03 1.06
CA THR A 175 12.63 -6.66 2.36
C THR A 175 13.38 -7.96 2.53
N ASP A 176 13.92 -8.18 3.72
CA ASP A 176 14.53 -9.45 4.12
C ASP A 176 13.45 -10.41 4.62
N MET A 177 13.41 -11.62 4.05
CA MET A 177 12.50 -12.70 4.40
C MET A 177 13.28 -13.99 4.63
N GLY A 178 13.78 -14.16 5.86
CA GLY A 178 14.59 -15.31 6.22
C GLY A 178 15.95 -15.30 5.52
N THR A 179 16.21 -16.25 4.63
CA THR A 179 17.46 -16.36 3.87
C THR A 179 17.42 -15.66 2.52
N HIS A 180 16.27 -15.10 2.12
CA HIS A 180 16.08 -14.41 0.85
C HIS A 180 15.75 -12.94 1.08
N SER A 181 16.06 -12.12 0.09
CA SER A 181 15.64 -10.72 0.09
C SER A 181 14.91 -10.43 -1.21
N TYR A 182 13.84 -9.65 -1.12
CA TYR A 182 12.99 -9.36 -2.26
C TYR A 182 12.86 -7.88 -2.47
N LEU A 183 13.02 -7.43 -3.72
CA LEU A 183 12.54 -6.11 -4.14
C LEU A 183 11.10 -6.25 -4.61
N ARG A 184 10.19 -5.53 -3.96
CA ARG A 184 8.79 -5.39 -4.38
C ARG A 184 8.58 -3.95 -4.83
N TRP A 185 8.14 -3.78 -6.07
CA TRP A 185 8.04 -2.46 -6.70
C TRP A 185 6.65 -2.22 -7.24
N VAL A 186 5.91 -1.28 -6.65
CA VAL A 186 4.58 -0.93 -7.16
C VAL A 186 4.70 -0.06 -8.40
N MET A 187 4.27 -0.59 -9.55
CA MET A 187 4.38 0.11 -10.83
C MET A 187 3.13 0.96 -11.10
N SER A 188 3.34 2.23 -11.47
CA SER A 188 2.27 3.23 -11.66
C SER A 188 1.65 3.22 -13.07
N GLN A 189 2.22 2.44 -13.99
CA GLN A 189 1.74 2.32 -15.36
C GLN A 189 0.57 1.34 -15.47
N ASP A 190 -0.09 1.35 -16.62
CA ASP A 190 -1.18 0.42 -16.91
C ASP A 190 -0.67 -1.03 -16.97
N GLU A 191 -1.44 -1.97 -16.42
CA GLU A 191 -1.01 -3.35 -16.27
C GLU A 191 -0.77 -4.04 -17.62
N GLU A 192 -1.66 -3.85 -18.61
CA GLU A 192 -1.52 -4.53 -19.89
C GLU A 192 -0.27 -4.04 -20.63
N LYS A 193 -0.04 -2.73 -20.59
CA LYS A 193 1.17 -2.12 -21.15
C LYS A 193 2.44 -2.56 -20.42
N LEU A 194 2.39 -2.68 -19.10
CA LEU A 194 3.51 -3.21 -18.32
C LEU A 194 3.83 -4.64 -18.71
N LEU A 195 2.84 -5.53 -18.77
CA LEU A 195 3.07 -6.93 -19.16
C LEU A 195 3.68 -7.04 -20.56
N ASP A 196 3.24 -6.20 -21.50
CA ASP A 196 3.83 -6.13 -22.83
C ASP A 196 5.28 -5.64 -22.77
N ALA A 197 5.57 -4.56 -22.05
CA ALA A 197 6.93 -4.02 -21.89
C ALA A 197 7.88 -5.01 -21.20
N PHE A 198 7.46 -5.66 -20.11
CA PHE A 198 8.24 -6.71 -19.45
C PHE A 198 8.49 -7.90 -20.39
N SER A 199 7.53 -8.26 -21.24
CA SER A 199 7.73 -9.34 -22.21
C SER A 199 8.76 -9.00 -23.29
N ARG A 200 8.87 -7.72 -23.68
CA ARG A 200 9.91 -7.22 -24.58
C ARG A 200 11.29 -7.27 -23.92
N LEU A 201 11.39 -6.78 -22.69
CA LEU A 201 12.63 -6.83 -21.92
C LEU A 201 13.10 -8.27 -21.72
N GLN A 202 12.19 -9.18 -21.35
CA GLN A 202 12.54 -10.59 -21.14
C GLN A 202 12.95 -11.30 -22.45
N ALA A 203 12.32 -10.97 -23.58
CA ALA A 203 12.74 -11.53 -24.88
C ALA A 203 14.14 -11.01 -25.30
N ALA A 204 14.52 -9.81 -24.88
CA ALA A 204 15.83 -9.21 -25.13
C ALA A 204 16.91 -9.63 -24.11
N GLY A 205 16.54 -10.25 -22.98
CA GLY A 205 17.45 -10.54 -21.86
C GLY A 205 17.77 -9.32 -20.99
N ASP A 206 16.90 -8.30 -21.02
CA ASP A 206 17.04 -7.02 -20.33
C ASP A 206 16.12 -6.87 -19.10
N GLU A 207 15.52 -7.96 -18.61
CA GLU A 207 14.57 -7.97 -17.49
C GLU A 207 15.22 -7.86 -16.09
N LEU A 208 16.54 -8.08 -16.02
CA LEU A 208 17.30 -8.00 -14.76
C LEU A 208 17.53 -6.54 -14.39
N LEU A 209 17.53 -6.23 -13.09
CA LEU A 209 17.90 -4.89 -12.61
C LEU A 209 19.41 -4.67 -12.72
N GLY A 210 20.18 -5.71 -12.36
CA GLY A 210 21.63 -5.79 -12.44
C GLY A 210 22.10 -7.23 -12.20
N GLU A 211 23.41 -7.43 -12.09
CA GLU A 211 23.98 -8.74 -11.73
C GLU A 211 23.43 -9.22 -10.38
N GLY A 212 23.11 -10.51 -10.28
CA GLY A 212 22.57 -11.11 -9.05
C GLY A 212 21.12 -10.73 -8.72
N THR A 213 20.35 -10.26 -9.71
CA THR A 213 18.91 -10.00 -9.57
C THR A 213 18.12 -10.92 -10.49
N GLU A 214 17.00 -11.46 -10.02
CA GLU A 214 16.14 -12.34 -10.82
C GLU A 214 14.67 -11.92 -10.68
N LEU A 215 13.98 -11.65 -11.79
CA LEU A 215 12.54 -11.42 -11.78
C LEU A 215 11.80 -12.75 -11.56
N ILE A 216 11.36 -12.98 -10.33
CA ILE A 216 10.74 -14.25 -9.93
C ILE A 216 9.24 -14.29 -10.18
N GLY A 217 8.59 -13.14 -10.30
CA GLY A 217 7.17 -13.06 -10.58
C GLY A 217 6.58 -11.67 -10.37
N SER A 218 5.25 -11.62 -10.25
CA SER A 218 4.54 -10.40 -9.89
C SER A 218 3.25 -10.74 -9.16
N PHE A 219 2.69 -9.77 -8.44
CA PHE A 219 1.34 -9.87 -7.92
C PHE A 219 0.52 -8.61 -8.19
N ARG A 220 -0.80 -8.73 -8.11
CA ARG A 220 -1.71 -7.58 -8.15
C ARG A 220 -2.07 -7.12 -6.75
N ALA A 221 -2.02 -5.82 -6.53
CA ALA A 221 -2.48 -5.15 -5.31
C ALA A 221 -3.18 -3.84 -5.66
N HIS A 222 -4.42 -3.66 -5.19
CA HIS A 222 -5.24 -2.46 -5.43
C HIS A 222 -5.25 -1.98 -6.89
N GLY A 223 -5.36 -2.92 -7.83
CA GLY A 223 -5.39 -2.65 -9.27
C GLY A 223 -4.07 -2.12 -9.85
N ARG A 224 -2.94 -2.31 -9.16
CA ARG A 224 -1.58 -2.12 -9.66
C ARG A 224 -0.82 -3.44 -9.70
N LEU A 225 0.16 -3.49 -10.60
CA LEU A 225 1.09 -4.61 -10.71
C LEU A 225 2.29 -4.34 -9.79
N VAL A 226 2.70 -5.36 -9.05
CA VAL A 226 3.88 -5.35 -8.19
C VAL A 226 4.82 -6.47 -8.65
N PRO A 227 5.77 -6.19 -9.56
CA PRO A 227 6.82 -7.14 -9.89
C PRO A 227 7.74 -7.37 -8.68
N VAL A 228 8.29 -8.59 -8.61
CA VAL A 228 9.11 -9.05 -7.49
C VAL A 228 10.42 -9.61 -8.03
N TRP A 229 11.53 -9.07 -7.55
CA TRP A 229 12.86 -9.61 -7.82
C TRP A 229 13.44 -10.26 -6.57
N ASP A 230 14.06 -11.43 -6.73
CA ASP A 230 15.05 -11.92 -5.78
C ASP A 230 16.32 -11.07 -5.94
N VAL A 231 16.84 -10.58 -4.81
CA VAL A 231 17.99 -9.66 -4.77
C VAL A 231 18.93 -10.07 -3.64
N GLU A 232 20.21 -10.26 -3.95
CA GLU A 232 21.24 -10.58 -2.95
C GLU A 232 21.99 -9.35 -2.43
N VAL A 233 21.60 -8.15 -2.89
CA VAL A 233 22.27 -6.88 -2.58
C VAL A 233 21.40 -5.98 -1.71
N ASP A 234 22.04 -5.04 -1.00
CA ASP A 234 21.37 -4.05 -0.17
C ASP A 234 20.63 -2.98 -1.00
N ALA A 235 19.71 -2.24 -0.37
CA ALA A 235 18.87 -1.25 -1.04
C ALA A 235 19.69 -0.13 -1.73
N ASP A 236 20.78 0.32 -1.12
CA ASP A 236 21.66 1.35 -1.69
C ASP A 236 22.31 0.88 -3.00
N ALA A 237 22.69 -0.40 -3.06
CA ALA A 237 23.25 -0.99 -4.27
C ALA A 237 22.20 -1.18 -5.37
N LEU A 238 20.90 -1.21 -5.03
CA LEU A 238 19.79 -1.29 -6.00
C LEU A 238 19.43 0.07 -6.60
N ALA A 239 19.77 1.20 -5.99
CA ALA A 239 19.32 2.52 -6.43
C ALA A 239 19.69 2.85 -7.89
N ALA A 240 20.96 2.69 -8.27
CA ALA A 240 21.40 2.94 -9.63
C ALA A 240 20.87 1.90 -10.65
N PRO A 241 20.93 0.57 -10.37
CA PRO A 241 20.29 -0.46 -11.20
C PRO A 241 18.78 -0.25 -11.42
N ALA A 242 18.03 0.08 -10.37
CA ALA A 242 16.60 0.32 -10.45
C ALA A 242 16.29 1.52 -11.36
N LYS A 243 17.05 2.62 -11.22
CA LYS A 243 16.90 3.79 -12.09
C LYS A 243 17.28 3.51 -13.55
N ALA A 244 18.28 2.66 -13.78
CA ALA A 244 18.63 2.22 -15.13
C ALA A 244 17.54 1.32 -15.74
N PHE A 245 16.95 0.44 -14.93
CA PHE A 245 15.81 -0.38 -15.33
C PHE A 245 14.58 0.46 -15.66
N GLU A 246 14.26 1.47 -14.87
CA GLU A 246 13.13 2.39 -15.14
C GLU A 246 13.24 3.03 -16.53
N ARG A 247 14.45 3.42 -16.96
CA ARG A 247 14.70 3.94 -18.31
C ARG A 247 14.43 2.90 -19.39
N ARG A 248 14.96 1.67 -19.23
CA ARG A 248 14.71 0.56 -20.17
C ARG A 248 13.22 0.21 -20.24
N LEU A 249 12.54 0.21 -19.10
CA LEU A 249 11.10 0.00 -19.03
C LEU A 249 10.33 1.10 -19.75
N ALA A 250 10.72 2.37 -19.58
CA ALA A 250 10.12 3.49 -20.29
C ALA A 250 10.30 3.36 -21.82
N ASP A 251 11.48 2.96 -22.27
CA ASP A 251 11.75 2.71 -23.69
C ASP A 251 10.87 1.56 -24.22
N ALA A 252 10.75 0.47 -23.48
CA ALA A 252 9.90 -0.67 -23.85
C ALA A 252 8.39 -0.34 -23.83
N LEU A 253 7.96 0.54 -22.92
CA LEU A 253 6.57 1.05 -22.85
C LEU A 253 6.21 1.98 -24.00
N ALA A 254 7.21 2.67 -24.58
CA ALA A 254 7.01 3.55 -25.73
C ALA A 254 6.81 2.78 -27.06
N VAL A 255 7.06 1.47 -27.08
CA VAL A 255 6.89 0.63 -28.27
C VAL A 255 5.42 0.21 -28.43
N ASP A 256 4.76 0.79 -29.43
CA ASP A 256 3.35 0.50 -29.79
C ASP A 256 3.21 -0.62 -30.84
N ALA A 257 4.30 -1.32 -31.15
CA ALA A 257 4.27 -2.45 -32.08
C ALA A 257 3.66 -3.69 -31.42
N GLU A 258 2.93 -4.48 -32.22
CA GLU A 258 2.43 -5.79 -31.78
C GLU A 258 3.58 -6.69 -31.31
N LEU A 259 3.33 -7.46 -30.25
CA LEU A 259 4.32 -8.38 -29.73
C LEU A 259 4.72 -9.43 -30.77
N THR A 260 6.02 -9.71 -30.84
CA THR A 260 6.58 -10.81 -31.63
C THR A 260 6.17 -12.17 -31.05
N SER A 261 6.49 -13.26 -31.75
CA SER A 261 6.19 -14.60 -31.25
C SER A 261 6.97 -14.96 -29.98
N GLU A 262 8.19 -14.45 -29.84
CA GLU A 262 9.04 -14.63 -28.67
C GLU A 262 8.51 -13.82 -27.48
N GLU A 263 8.18 -12.55 -27.70
CA GLU A 263 7.59 -11.69 -26.68
C GLU A 263 6.22 -12.21 -26.21
N ARG A 264 5.37 -12.69 -27.13
CA ARG A 264 4.10 -13.36 -26.74
C ARG A 264 4.33 -14.59 -25.88
N ARG A 265 5.44 -15.33 -26.09
CA ARG A 265 5.81 -16.46 -25.23
C ARG A 265 6.24 -15.98 -23.86
N ALA A 266 7.13 -14.99 -23.78
CA ALA A 266 7.56 -14.36 -22.53
C ALA A 266 6.35 -13.84 -21.71
N ARG A 267 5.41 -13.15 -22.36
CA ARG A 267 4.19 -12.64 -21.72
C ARG A 267 3.35 -13.74 -21.07
N ARG A 268 3.21 -14.91 -21.73
CA ARG A 268 2.49 -16.06 -21.16
C ARG A 268 3.20 -16.63 -19.94
N GLU A 269 4.53 -16.68 -19.97
CA GLU A 269 5.34 -17.13 -18.83
C GLU A 269 5.22 -16.17 -17.64
N LEU A 270 5.32 -14.86 -17.87
CA LEU A 270 5.10 -13.84 -16.83
C LEU A 270 3.71 -13.96 -16.21
N SER A 271 2.68 -14.09 -17.05
CA SER A 271 1.29 -14.23 -16.59
C SER A 271 1.08 -15.51 -15.77
N SER A 272 1.79 -16.59 -16.09
CA SER A 272 1.69 -17.87 -15.35
C SER A 272 2.32 -17.82 -13.96
N ARG A 273 3.26 -16.90 -13.73
CA ARG A 273 3.91 -16.65 -12.42
C ARG A 273 3.21 -15.55 -11.62
N GLN A 274 2.12 -14.97 -12.16
CA GLN A 274 1.41 -13.87 -11.51
C GLN A 274 0.43 -14.40 -10.46
N VAL A 275 0.53 -13.88 -9.24
CA VAL A 275 -0.41 -14.20 -8.15
C VAL A 275 -1.31 -12.98 -7.87
N THR A 276 -2.48 -13.20 -7.28
CA THR A 276 -3.31 -12.09 -6.78
C THR A 276 -3.43 -12.23 -5.28
N ILE A 277 -2.97 -11.22 -4.55
CA ILE A 277 -3.18 -11.11 -3.11
C ILE A 277 -4.63 -10.64 -2.91
N ARG A 278 -5.37 -11.30 -2.00
CA ARG A 278 -6.78 -11.03 -1.73
C ARG A 278 -6.96 -10.57 -0.30
#